data_AF-A0A8K0PSD5-F1
#
_entry.id   AF-A0A8K0PSD5-F1
#
_cell.length_a   1.000
_cell.length_b   1.000
_cell.length_c   1.000
_cell.angle_alpha   90.00
_cell.angle_beta   90.00
_cell.angle_gamma   90.00
#
_symmetry.space_group_name_H-M   'P 1'
#
loop_
_entity.id
_entity.type
_entity.pdbx_description
1 polymer ?
#
loop_
_entity_poly.entity_id
_entity_poly.type
_entity_poly.pdbx_seq_one_letter_code
_entity_poly.pdbx_strand_id
1 'polypeptide(L)'
;MMKLTNLSFPLITILRATQGVFAALILILSAFVANWYNTTTPSPSPSQVNFLLFGAVWSILSLAAIELLPRFLTRIPKPYITLPLDILNALFYLAGFAALAAFLQGLLFCRGDVCHAAQADVAFGAFSFAVWTATAVLSGKEALRVRRTGGVGSGAAQGPLAGTGAMPGQRGMKEAV
;
A
#
# COMPACT_ATOMS: atom_id res chain seq x y z
N MET A 1 13.79 27.55 14.14
CA MET A 1 13.10 26.82 13.05
C MET A 1 14.03 25.74 12.49
N MET A 2 13.95 24.52 13.02
CA MET A 2 14.68 23.38 12.44
C MET A 2 13.99 22.96 11.14
N LYS A 3 14.78 22.80 10.08
CA LYS A 3 14.32 22.36 8.75
C LYS A 3 13.59 21.01 8.87
N LEU A 4 12.27 21.04 8.63
CA LEU A 4 11.39 19.86 8.58
C LEU A 4 11.93 18.72 7.70
N THR A 5 12.77 19.05 6.71
CA THR A 5 13.36 18.10 5.76
C THR A 5 14.36 17.11 6.38
N ASN A 6 15.04 17.47 7.47
CA ASN A 6 15.94 16.54 8.17
C ASN A 6 15.21 15.50 9.01
N LEU A 7 13.96 15.78 9.41
CA LEU A 7 13.14 14.85 10.19
C LEU A 7 12.39 13.86 9.29
N SER A 8 12.09 14.23 8.05
CA SER A 8 11.31 13.40 7.13
C SER A 8 11.99 12.09 6.75
N PHE A 9 13.32 12.11 6.58
CA PHE A 9 14.09 10.92 6.20
C PHE A 9 14.11 9.85 7.30
N PRO A 10 14.50 10.15 8.56
CA PRO A 10 14.42 9.17 9.65
C PRO A 10 12.98 8.76 9.96
N LEU A 11 12.01 9.68 9.86
CA LEU A 11 10.61 9.37 10.12
C LEU A 11 10.04 8.33 9.14
N ILE A 12 10.33 8.46 7.85
CA ILE A 12 9.89 7.49 6.84
C ILE A 12 10.53 6.12 7.09
N THR A 13 11.82 6.07 7.42
CA THR A 13 12.50 4.80 7.73
C THR A 13 11.91 4.13 8.98
N ILE A 14 11.62 4.90 10.03
CA ILE A 14 10.97 4.36 11.24
C ILE A 14 9.58 3.83 10.93
N LEU A 15 8.78 4.54 10.11
CA LEU A 15 7.46 4.06 9.67
C LEU A 15 7.57 2.73 8.91
N ARG A 16 8.51 2.60 7.98
CA ARG A 16 8.74 1.36 7.24
C ARG A 16 9.21 0.22 8.13
N ALA A 17 10.12 0.48 9.07
CA ALA A 17 10.55 -0.50 10.05
C ALA A 17 9.38 -0.97 10.93
N THR A 18 8.54 -0.05 11.38
CA THR A 18 7.35 -0.35 12.19
C THR A 18 6.35 -1.20 11.41
N GLN A 19 6.11 -0.89 10.13
CA GLN A 19 5.29 -1.72 9.24
C GLN A 19 5.83 -3.14 9.12
N GLY A 20 7.14 -3.30 8.97
CA GLY A 20 7.79 -4.62 8.88
C GLY A 20 7.69 -5.41 10.18
N VAL A 21 7.91 -4.76 11.32
CA VAL A 21 7.79 -5.40 12.65
C VAL A 21 6.35 -5.86 12.89
N PHE A 22 5.35 -5.01 12.64
CA PHE A 22 3.95 -5.40 12.82
C PHE A 22 3.53 -6.52 11.86
N ALA A 23 3.98 -6.47 10.61
CA ALA A 23 3.75 -7.56 9.66
C ALA A 23 4.33 -8.90 10.16
N ALA A 24 5.55 -8.89 10.70
CA ALA A 24 6.17 -10.09 11.26
C ALA A 24 5.42 -10.61 12.49
N LEU A 25 4.98 -9.72 13.38
CA LEU A 25 4.20 -10.11 14.57
C LEU A 25 2.88 -10.78 14.16
N ILE A 26 2.12 -10.17 13.25
CA ILE A 26 0.86 -10.73 12.72
C ILE A 26 1.12 -12.07 12.05
N LEU A 27 2.19 -12.18 11.24
CA LEU A 27 2.54 -13.44 10.59
C LEU A 27 2.78 -14.56 11.60
N ILE A 28 3.56 -14.29 12.66
CA ILE A 28 3.87 -15.28 13.71
C ILE A 28 2.61 -15.65 14.49
N LEU A 29 1.79 -14.68 14.89
CA LEU A 29 0.57 -14.90 15.65
C LEU A 29 -0.46 -15.69 14.82
N SER A 30 -0.76 -15.26 13.60
CA SER A 30 -1.65 -15.95 12.69
C SER A 30 -1.16 -17.37 12.36
N ALA A 31 0.15 -17.56 12.14
CA ALA A 31 0.73 -18.88 11.87
C ALA A 31 0.65 -19.81 13.09
N PHE A 32 0.86 -19.29 14.30
CA PHE A 32 0.70 -20.05 15.54
C PHE A 32 -0.75 -20.54 15.69
N VAL A 33 -1.73 -19.65 15.49
CA VAL A 33 -3.16 -20.00 15.55
C VAL A 33 -3.51 -21.03 14.48
N ALA A 34 -3.09 -20.82 13.23
CA ALA A 34 -3.35 -21.76 12.14
C ALA A 34 -2.71 -23.14 12.38
N ASN A 35 -1.47 -23.19 12.88
CA ASN A 35 -0.78 -24.43 13.21
C ASN A 35 -1.50 -25.19 14.34
N TRP A 36 -1.99 -24.49 15.36
CA TRP A 36 -2.75 -25.12 16.44
C TRP A 36 -4.02 -25.79 15.91
N TYR A 37 -4.77 -25.12 15.02
CA TYR A 37 -5.94 -25.72 14.38
C TYR A 37 -5.60 -26.98 13.60
N ASN A 38 -4.52 -26.96 12.81
CA ASN A 38 -4.13 -28.10 11.97
C ASN A 38 -3.56 -29.30 12.76
N THR A 39 -3.00 -29.06 13.95
CA THR A 39 -2.32 -30.11 14.73
C THR A 39 -3.15 -30.65 15.89
N THR A 40 -4.00 -29.81 16.47
CA THR A 40 -4.69 -30.11 17.73
C THR A 40 -6.20 -30.33 17.53
N THR A 41 -6.76 -29.86 16.41
CA THR A 41 -8.20 -30.00 16.13
C THR A 41 -8.47 -30.68 14.79
N PRO A 42 -9.56 -31.47 14.66
CA PRO A 42 -10.00 -32.00 13.37
C PRO A 42 -10.61 -30.94 12.45
N SER A 43 -10.76 -29.70 12.92
CA SER A 43 -11.43 -28.61 12.21
C SER A 43 -10.40 -27.76 11.47
N PRO A 44 -10.68 -27.35 10.21
CA PRO A 44 -9.79 -26.47 9.48
C PRO A 44 -9.66 -25.10 10.16
N SER A 45 -8.55 -24.41 9.91
CA SER A 45 -8.31 -23.07 10.44
C SER A 45 -9.37 -22.07 9.93
N PRO A 46 -9.84 -21.15 10.78
CA PRO A 46 -10.84 -20.14 10.40
C PRO A 46 -10.30 -19.21 9.30
N SER A 47 -11.16 -18.87 8.34
CA SER A 47 -10.78 -18.08 7.16
C SER A 47 -10.29 -16.67 7.50
N GLN A 48 -10.73 -16.11 8.63
CA GLN A 48 -10.33 -14.80 9.15
C GLN A 48 -8.84 -14.77 9.52
N VAL A 49 -8.35 -15.84 10.16
CA VAL A 49 -6.93 -16.00 10.52
C VAL A 49 -6.09 -16.20 9.26
N ASN A 50 -6.58 -17.04 8.33
CA ASN A 50 -5.89 -17.25 7.06
C ASN A 50 -5.80 -15.96 6.23
N PHE A 51 -6.80 -15.08 6.31
CA PHE A 51 -6.78 -13.77 5.65
C PHE A 51 -5.76 -12.81 6.26
N LEU A 52 -5.62 -12.76 7.58
CA LEU A 52 -4.56 -11.97 8.23
C LEU A 52 -3.17 -12.52 7.92
N LEU A 53 -3.01 -13.85 7.83
CA LEU A 53 -1.78 -14.49 7.38
C LEU A 53 -1.41 -14.06 5.96
N PHE A 54 -2.37 -14.08 5.03
CA PHE A 54 -2.20 -13.53 3.69
C PHE A 54 -1.83 -12.05 3.72
N GLY A 55 -2.53 -11.23 4.52
CA GLY A 55 -2.27 -9.80 4.67
C GLY A 55 -0.84 -9.52 5.17
N ALA A 56 -0.35 -10.31 6.13
CA ALA A 56 1.00 -10.20 6.64
C ALA A 56 2.05 -10.51 5.56
N VAL A 57 1.90 -11.62 4.84
CA VAL A 57 2.79 -11.98 3.72
C VAL A 57 2.75 -10.90 2.63
N TRP A 58 1.54 -10.45 2.25
CA TRP A 58 1.36 -9.39 1.27
C TRP A 58 2.03 -8.08 1.68
N SER A 59 1.99 -7.74 2.96
CA SER A 59 2.61 -6.52 3.47
C SER A 59 4.15 -6.59 3.45
N ILE A 60 4.73 -7.76 3.72
CA ILE A 60 6.18 -8.01 3.56
C ILE A 60 6.57 -7.87 2.09
N LEU A 61 5.80 -8.49 1.18
CA LEU A 61 6.02 -8.36 -0.26
C LEU A 61 5.87 -6.91 -0.74
N SER A 62 4.92 -6.17 -0.17
CA SER A 62 4.71 -4.76 -0.47
C SER A 62 5.91 -3.90 -0.05
N LEU A 63 6.48 -4.15 1.13
CA LEU A 63 7.70 -3.48 1.59
C LEU A 63 8.88 -3.79 0.68
N ALA A 64 9.08 -5.06 0.35
CA ALA A 64 10.12 -5.48 -0.59
C ALA A 64 9.92 -4.81 -1.97
N ALA A 65 8.68 -4.76 -2.46
CA ALA A 65 8.36 -4.11 -3.72
C ALA A 65 8.70 -2.61 -3.70
N ILE A 66 8.37 -1.90 -2.61
CA ILE A 66 8.66 -0.46 -2.47
C ILE A 66 10.17 -0.18 -2.47
N GLU A 67 10.99 -1.04 -1.90
CA GLU A 67 12.44 -0.86 -1.85
C GLU A 67 13.14 -1.28 -3.15
N LEU A 68 12.62 -2.32 -3.81
CA LEU A 68 13.27 -2.97 -4.93
C LEU A 68 12.81 -2.42 -6.29
N LEU A 69 11.51 -2.14 -6.49
CA LEU A 69 10.99 -1.60 -7.75
C LEU A 69 11.67 -0.31 -8.20
N PRO A 70 11.92 0.71 -7.35
CA PRO A 70 12.58 1.93 -7.82
C PRO A 70 14.05 1.73 -8.20
N ARG A 71 14.67 0.59 -7.85
CA ARG A 71 16.00 0.23 -8.35
C ARG A 71 15.94 -0.31 -9.78
N PHE A 72 14.84 -0.96 -10.16
CA PHE A 72 14.66 -1.55 -11.49
C PHE A 72 13.89 -0.64 -12.47
N LEU A 73 12.91 0.11 -11.99
CA LEU A 73 11.99 0.94 -12.77
C LEU A 73 12.29 2.42 -12.55
N THR A 74 13.40 2.90 -13.09
CA THR A 74 13.83 4.32 -12.98
C THR A 74 12.89 5.30 -13.69
N ARG A 75 12.05 4.81 -14.61
CA ARG A 75 11.10 5.63 -15.37
C ARG A 75 9.82 5.98 -14.60
N ILE A 76 9.47 5.21 -13.56
CA ILE A 76 8.23 5.44 -12.80
C ILE A 76 8.57 6.20 -11.52
N PRO A 77 7.92 7.34 -11.23
CA PRO A 77 8.17 8.06 -9.99
C PRO A 77 7.73 7.20 -8.79
N LYS A 78 8.62 7.07 -7.79
CA LYS A 78 8.39 6.37 -6.51
C LYS A 78 6.96 6.50 -5.94
N PRO A 79 6.35 7.70 -5.82
CA PRO A 79 5.03 7.83 -5.19
C PRO A 79 3.90 7.10 -5.92
N TYR A 80 4.04 6.83 -7.22
CA TYR A 80 3.03 6.06 -7.97
C TYR A 80 3.06 4.56 -7.66
N ILE A 81 4.18 4.05 -7.17
CA ILE A 81 4.34 2.65 -6.75
C ILE A 81 3.95 2.51 -5.28
N THR A 82 4.39 3.44 -4.43
CA THR A 82 4.16 3.35 -2.98
C THR A 82 2.70 3.54 -2.61
N LEU A 83 2.02 4.53 -3.22
CA LEU A 83 0.65 4.87 -2.88
C LEU A 83 -0.36 3.70 -3.03
N PRO A 84 -0.43 2.97 -4.17
CA PRO A 84 -1.37 1.86 -4.30
C PRO A 84 -1.06 0.72 -3.33
N LEU A 85 0.22 0.42 -3.09
CA LEU A 85 0.61 -0.60 -2.12
C LEU A 85 0.23 -0.19 -0.69
N ASP A 86 0.44 1.06 -0.31
CA ASP A 86 0.08 1.57 1.01
C ASP A 86 -1.46 1.50 1.23
N ILE A 87 -2.25 1.85 0.21
CA ILE A 87 -3.72 1.79 0.26
C ILE A 87 -4.22 0.35 0.34
N LEU A 88 -3.69 -0.56 -0.49
CA LEU A 88 -4.10 -1.97 -0.49
C LEU A 88 -3.84 -2.62 0.87
N ASN A 89 -2.67 -2.39 1.46
CA ASN A 89 -2.36 -2.89 2.79
C ASN A 89 -3.30 -2.32 3.85
N ALA A 90 -3.59 -1.02 3.81
CA ALA A 90 -4.56 -0.43 4.74
C ALA A 90 -5.94 -1.11 4.62
N LEU A 91 -6.44 -1.33 3.40
CA LEU A 91 -7.72 -2.01 3.19
C LEU A 91 -7.71 -3.46 3.68
N PHE A 92 -6.64 -4.20 3.43
CA PHE A 92 -6.51 -5.58 3.90
C PHE A 92 -6.47 -5.66 5.42
N TYR A 93 -5.68 -4.80 6.09
CA TYR A 93 -5.65 -4.81 7.55
C TYR A 93 -7.00 -4.36 8.13
N LEU A 94 -7.66 -3.36 7.55
CA LEU A 94 -9.00 -2.91 7.96
C LEU A 94 -10.03 -4.05 7.93
N ALA A 95 -10.09 -4.77 6.80
CA ALA A 95 -10.99 -5.89 6.65
C ALA A 95 -10.61 -7.06 7.58
N GLY A 96 -9.31 -7.33 7.72
CA GLY A 96 -8.80 -8.50 8.44
C GLY A 96 -9.02 -8.41 9.95
N PHE A 97 -8.64 -7.28 10.57
CA PHE A 97 -8.85 -7.12 12.02
C PHE A 97 -10.34 -7.06 12.36
N ALA A 98 -11.16 -6.43 11.53
CA ALA A 98 -12.61 -6.33 11.77
C ALA A 98 -13.28 -7.70 11.65
N ALA A 99 -12.92 -8.50 10.64
CA ALA A 99 -13.43 -9.86 10.48
C ALA A 99 -13.01 -10.78 11.64
N LEU A 100 -11.75 -10.71 12.07
CA LEU A 100 -11.26 -11.50 13.20
C LEU A 100 -11.93 -11.05 14.52
N ALA A 101 -12.11 -9.75 14.75
CA ALA A 101 -12.81 -9.24 15.92
C ALA A 101 -14.27 -9.71 15.98
N ALA A 102 -15.00 -9.65 14.86
CA ALA A 102 -16.37 -10.13 14.78
C ALA A 102 -16.46 -11.65 15.02
N PHE A 103 -15.49 -12.42 14.51
CA PHE A 103 -15.39 -13.85 14.79
C PHE A 103 -15.19 -14.11 16.29
N LEU A 104 -14.24 -13.42 16.93
CA LEU A 104 -13.95 -13.58 18.36
C LEU A 104 -15.15 -13.23 19.26
N GLN A 105 -15.92 -12.21 18.90
CA GLN A 105 -17.13 -11.85 19.65
C GLN A 105 -18.22 -12.95 19.59
N GLY A 106 -18.21 -13.78 18.54
CA GLY A 106 -19.14 -14.90 18.38
C GLY A 106 -18.78 -16.15 19.18
N LEU A 107 -17.58 -16.22 19.78
CA LEU A 107 -17.14 -17.40 20.55
C LEU A 107 -17.61 -17.29 22.01
N LEU A 108 -18.45 -18.24 22.44
CA LEU A 108 -18.95 -18.34 23.83
C LEU A 108 -17.83 -18.55 24.88
N PHE A 109 -16.72 -19.18 24.47
CA PHE A 109 -15.55 -19.41 25.34
C PHE A 109 -14.26 -19.18 24.55
N CYS A 110 -13.60 -18.05 24.80
CA CYS A 110 -12.27 -17.75 24.27
C CYS A 110 -11.29 -17.82 25.46
N ARG A 111 -10.73 -19.01 25.70
CA ARG A 111 -9.83 -19.26 26.84
C ARG A 111 -8.60 -20.04 26.38
N GLY A 112 -7.43 -19.65 26.88
CA GLY A 112 -6.14 -20.26 26.55
C GLY A 112 -5.29 -19.41 25.59
N ASP A 113 -4.06 -19.87 25.37
CA ASP A 113 -3.01 -19.09 24.70
C ASP A 113 -3.35 -18.77 23.24
N VAL A 114 -4.08 -19.66 22.56
CA VAL A 114 -4.50 -19.47 21.15
C VAL A 114 -5.51 -18.33 21.02
N CYS A 115 -6.44 -18.21 21.98
CA CYS A 115 -7.38 -17.10 22.03
C CYS A 115 -6.66 -15.78 22.28
N HIS A 116 -5.75 -15.74 23.25
CA HIS A 116 -4.97 -14.53 23.53
C HIS A 116 -4.06 -14.14 22.37
N ALA A 117 -3.50 -15.12 21.65
CA ALA A 117 -2.77 -14.87 20.41
C ALA A 117 -3.68 -14.25 19.34
N ALA A 118 -4.89 -14.78 19.13
CA ALA A 118 -5.86 -14.20 18.19
C ALA A 118 -6.32 -12.79 18.60
N GLN A 119 -6.50 -12.51 19.89
CA GLN A 119 -6.81 -11.17 20.40
C GLN A 119 -5.65 -10.19 20.15
N ALA A 120 -4.41 -10.63 20.38
CA ALA A 120 -3.23 -9.84 20.06
C ALA A 120 -3.14 -9.56 18.55
N ASP A 121 -3.51 -10.54 17.72
CA ASP A 121 -3.53 -10.40 16.26
C ASP A 121 -4.52 -9.32 15.79
N VAL A 122 -5.71 -9.25 16.41
CA VAL A 122 -6.67 -8.15 16.18
C VAL A 122 -6.05 -6.79 16.52
N ALA A 123 -5.37 -6.69 17.67
CA ALA A 123 -4.76 -5.43 18.11
C ALA A 123 -3.63 -4.98 17.16
N PHE A 124 -2.71 -5.88 16.81
CA PHE A 124 -1.65 -5.57 15.84
C PHE A 124 -2.20 -5.30 14.44
N GLY A 125 -3.29 -5.96 14.03
CA GLY A 125 -4.01 -5.65 12.80
C GLY A 125 -4.55 -4.23 12.78
N ALA A 126 -5.15 -3.76 13.88
CA ALA A 126 -5.62 -2.38 14.01
C ALA A 126 -4.47 -1.36 14.00
N PHE A 127 -3.37 -1.64 14.69
CA PHE A 127 -2.18 -0.78 14.63
C PHE A 127 -1.54 -0.75 13.24
N SER A 128 -1.49 -1.90 12.56
CA SER A 128 -1.01 -1.98 11.19
C SER A 128 -1.88 -1.15 10.26
N PHE A 129 -3.21 -1.23 10.39
CA PHE A 129 -4.12 -0.36 9.64
C PHE A 129 -3.75 1.13 9.83
N ALA A 130 -3.64 1.59 11.07
CA ALA A 130 -3.30 2.98 11.37
C ALA A 130 -1.96 3.41 10.74
N VAL A 131 -0.93 2.57 10.84
CA VAL A 131 0.40 2.86 10.28
C VAL A 131 0.37 2.86 8.75
N TRP A 132 -0.30 1.90 8.10
CA TRP A 132 -0.44 1.86 6.64
C TRP A 132 -1.25 3.05 6.12
N THR A 133 -2.33 3.44 6.79
CA THR A 133 -3.10 4.64 6.45
C THR A 133 -2.27 5.92 6.61
N ALA A 134 -1.52 6.06 7.70
CA ALA A 134 -0.64 7.21 7.91
C ALA A 134 0.38 7.33 6.77
N THR A 135 1.01 6.22 6.38
CA THR A 135 1.95 6.19 5.26
C THR A 135 1.26 6.48 3.93
N ALA A 136 0.05 5.96 3.68
CA ALA A 136 -0.72 6.25 2.47
C ALA A 136 -1.03 7.75 2.33
N VAL A 137 -1.39 8.43 3.43
CA VAL A 137 -1.63 9.89 3.44
C VAL A 137 -0.35 10.65 3.10
N LEU A 138 0.79 10.26 3.67
CA LEU A 138 2.09 10.89 3.37
C LEU A 138 2.48 10.67 1.90
N SER A 139 2.43 9.43 1.42
CA SER A 139 2.66 9.06 0.02
C SER A 139 1.74 9.82 -0.93
N GLY A 140 0.47 9.99 -0.57
CA GLY A 140 -0.53 10.71 -1.36
C GLY A 140 -0.24 12.20 -1.46
N LYS A 141 0.19 12.83 -0.36
CA LYS A 141 0.62 14.24 -0.37
C LYS A 141 1.82 14.45 -1.28
N GLU A 142 2.80 13.55 -1.28
CA GLU A 142 3.95 13.64 -2.19
C GLU A 142 3.54 13.41 -3.66
N ALA A 143 2.64 12.45 -3.93
CA ALA A 143 2.10 12.24 -5.28
C ALA A 143 1.40 13.50 -5.82
N LEU A 144 0.59 14.16 -4.98
CA LEU A 144 -0.09 15.41 -5.33
C LEU A 144 0.89 16.56 -5.56
N ARG A 145 1.99 16.63 -4.78
CA ARG A 145 3.04 17.63 -5.01
C ARG A 145 3.73 17.42 -6.35
N VAL A 146 4.12 16.19 -6.68
CA VAL A 146 4.74 15.85 -7.98
C VAL A 146 3.80 16.22 -9.13
N ARG A 147 2.49 15.99 -8.99
CA ARG A 147 1.50 16.42 -9.99
C ARG A 147 1.42 17.95 -10.12
N ARG A 148 1.50 18.70 -9.01
CA ARG A 148 1.46 20.17 -9.03
C ARG A 148 2.71 20.80 -9.63
N THR A 149 3.90 20.28 -9.31
CA THR A 149 5.16 20.79 -9.87
C THR A 149 5.37 20.35 -11.32
N GLY A 150 4.91 19.16 -11.72
CA GLY A 150 4.82 18.76 -13.13
C GLY A 150 3.70 19.48 -13.90
N GLY A 151 2.73 20.08 -13.20
CA GLY A 151 1.54 20.73 -13.76
C GLY A 151 1.70 22.22 -14.10
N VAL A 152 2.84 22.85 -13.79
CA VAL A 152 3.16 24.22 -14.28
C VAL A 152 3.70 24.20 -15.72
N GLY A 153 3.79 23.02 -16.35
CA GLY A 153 4.19 22.85 -17.76
C GLY A 153 3.14 22.23 -18.69
N SER A 154 1.92 21.91 -18.22
CA SER A 154 0.88 21.33 -19.10
C SER A 154 -0.01 22.41 -19.71
N GLY A 155 0.59 23.31 -20.47
CA GLY A 155 -0.06 23.98 -21.60
C GLY A 155 0.13 23.14 -22.87
N ALA A 156 -0.38 21.91 -22.91
CA ALA A 156 -0.39 21.07 -24.12
C ALA A 156 -1.36 19.89 -24.00
N ALA A 157 -2.65 20.18 -23.79
CA ALA A 157 -3.71 19.22 -24.07
C ALA A 157 -5.01 19.97 -24.41
N GLN A 158 -5.01 20.65 -25.56
CA GLN A 158 -6.22 20.94 -26.31
C GLN A 158 -5.82 20.96 -27.78
N GLY A 159 -5.78 19.77 -28.39
CA GLY A 159 -5.86 19.68 -29.84
C GLY A 159 -7.24 20.16 -30.27
N PRO A 160 -7.36 21.12 -31.20
CA PRO A 160 -8.63 21.39 -31.86
C PRO A 160 -8.76 20.42 -33.03
N LEU A 161 -9.63 19.43 -32.88
CA LEU A 161 -10.27 18.80 -34.04
C LEU A 161 -11.33 19.79 -34.55
N ALA A 162 -11.01 20.55 -35.60
CA ALA A 162 -11.98 21.35 -36.35
C ALA A 162 -11.51 21.60 -37.78
N GLY A 163 -12.32 21.21 -38.76
CA GLY A 163 -12.35 21.87 -40.06
C GLY A 163 -11.72 21.11 -41.23
N THR A 164 -12.48 20.18 -41.80
CA THR A 164 -12.56 20.00 -43.26
C THR A 164 -12.63 21.34 -43.99
N GLY A 165 -11.74 21.59 -44.97
CA GLY A 165 -11.88 22.73 -45.87
C GLY A 165 -10.61 23.12 -46.61
N ALA A 166 -10.54 22.71 -47.89
CA ALA A 166 -9.96 23.42 -49.03
C ALA A 166 -8.55 24.06 -48.92
N MET A 167 -7.62 23.58 -49.75
CA MET A 167 -6.57 24.44 -50.33
C MET A 167 -6.54 24.30 -51.85
N PRO A 168 -6.84 25.37 -52.61
CA PRO A 168 -6.44 25.49 -54.00
C PRO A 168 -5.11 26.26 -54.11
N GLY A 169 -4.20 25.72 -54.92
CA GLY A 169 -3.48 26.51 -55.93
C GLY A 169 -2.30 27.41 -55.54
N GLN A 170 -1.22 27.22 -56.32
CA GLN A 170 -0.17 28.18 -56.72
C GLN A 170 0.98 28.45 -55.74
N ARG A 171 2.24 28.66 -56.15
CA ARG A 171 2.96 28.67 -57.44
C ARG A 171 4.40 29.08 -57.12
N GLY A 172 5.40 28.37 -57.67
CA GLY A 172 6.80 28.85 -57.82
C GLY A 172 7.59 28.97 -56.50
N MET A 173 8.92 28.91 -56.45
CA MET A 173 9.93 29.08 -57.49
C MET A 173 11.27 28.61 -56.91
N LYS A 174 11.95 27.73 -57.66
CA LYS A 174 13.40 27.66 -57.94
C LYS A 174 14.46 27.81 -56.82
N GLU A 175 15.33 26.78 -56.83
CA GLU A 175 16.81 26.83 -56.87
C GLU A 175 17.55 27.36 -55.64
N ALA A 176 18.34 26.49 -55.00
CA ALA A 176 19.79 26.68 -54.92
C ALA A 176 20.48 25.36 -54.53
N VAL A 177 21.61 25.14 -55.19
CA VAL A 177 22.51 23.97 -55.19
C VAL A 177 23.16 23.72 -53.84
#